data_AF-A0A0H5DQZ2-F1
#
_entry.id   AF-A0A0H5DQZ2-F1
#
_cell.length_a   1.000
_cell.length_b   1.000
_cell.length_c   1.000
_cell.angle_alpha   90.00
_cell.angle_beta   90.00
_cell.angle_gamma   90.00
#
_symmetry.space_group_name_H-M   'P 1'
#
loop_
_entity.id
_entity.type
_entity.pdbx_description
1 polymer ?
#
loop_
_entity_poly.entity_id
_entity_poly.type
_entity_poly.pdbx_seq_one_letter_code
_entity_poly.pdbx_strand_id
1 'polypeptide(L)' 'MTIVKVRPGEPIDKALRTLKKRLDKEGIMKAVKAHRFYSKPSIKKRAKSKAALKYKRTR' A
#
# COMPACT_ATOMS: atom_id res chain seq x y z
N MET A 1 10.20 -6.74 -1.77
CA MET A 1 10.81 -7.24 -0.52
C MET A 1 11.63 -6.10 0.07
N THR A 2 11.03 -5.31 0.97
CA THR A 2 11.58 -4.04 1.46
C THR A 2 12.59 -4.26 2.58
N ILE A 3 13.80 -3.74 2.42
CA ILE A 3 14.80 -3.67 3.49
C ILE A 3 14.99 -2.21 3.88
N VAL A 4 14.85 -1.87 5.15
CA VAL A 4 15.16 -0.55 5.70
C VAL A 4 16.44 -0.66 6.51
N LYS A 5 17.51 0.01 6.05
CA LYS A 5 18.78 0.10 6.79
C LYS A 5 18.62 1.17 7.86
N VAL A 6 18.82 0.78 9.12
CA VAL A 6 18.78 1.69 10.28
C VAL A 6 20.23 1.96 10.71
N ARG A 7 20.56 3.23 10.98
CA ARG A 7 21.88 3.62 11.50
C ARG A 7 21.88 3.61 13.05
N PRO A 8 22.99 3.27 13.71
CA PRO A 8 23.10 3.39 15.16
C PRO A 8 22.92 4.85 15.58
N GLY A 9 22.00 5.10 16.51
CA GLY A 9 21.62 6.45 16.96
C GLY A 9 20.34 7.03 16.34
N GLU A 10 19.71 6.36 15.36
CA GLU A 10 18.37 6.78 14.92
C GLU A 10 17.26 6.27 15.87
N PRO A 11 16.24 7.09 16.14
CA PRO A 11 15.07 6.65 16.90
C PRO A 11 14.29 5.59 16.11
N ILE A 12 13.93 4.50 16.80
CA ILE A 12 13.24 3.34 16.22
C ILE A 12 11.93 3.72 15.50
N ASP A 13 11.21 4.72 16.02
CA ASP A 13 9.96 5.22 15.43
C ASP A 13 10.16 5.76 14.00
N LYS A 14 11.31 6.37 13.73
CA LYS A 14 11.64 6.90 12.40
C LYS A 14 11.86 5.77 11.41
N ALA A 15 12.49 4.68 11.84
CA ALA A 15 12.67 3.48 11.02
C ALA A 15 11.32 2.81 10.71
N LEU A 16 10.46 2.65 11.72
CA LEU A 16 9.11 2.10 11.55
C LEU A 16 8.23 2.93 10.61
N ARG A 17 8.27 4.26 10.75
CA ARG A 17 7.53 5.17 9.86
C ARG A 17 8.02 5.06 8.41
N THR A 18 9.32 4.93 8.20
CA THR A 18 9.91 4.79 6.86
C THR A 18 9.56 3.44 6.24
N LEU A 19 9.59 2.37 7.04
CA LEU A 19 9.15 1.03 6.62
C LEU A 19 7.69 1.05 6.19
N LYS A 20 6.80 1.61 7.02
CA LYS A 20 5.37 1.76 6.71
C LYS A 20 5.15 2.50 5.40
N LYS A 21 5.81 3.65 5.20
CA LYS A 21 5.72 4.42 3.95
C LYS A 21 6.19 3.61 2.73
N ARG A 22 7.25 2.82 2.85
CA ARG A 22 7.72 1.94 1.76
C ARG A 22 6.71 0.83 1.45
N LEU A 23 6.15 0.18 2.46
CA LEU A 23 5.10 -0.83 2.30
C LEU A 23 3.83 -0.28 1.65
N ASP A 24 3.44 0.94 2.02
CA ASP A 24 2.30 1.64 1.41
C ASP A 24 2.57 2.02 -0.05
N LYS A 25 3.80 2.44 -0.38
CA LYS A 25 4.22 2.75 -1.75
C LYS A 25 4.28 1.51 -2.64
N GLU A 26 4.77 0.39 -2.12
CA GLU A 26 4.75 -0.90 -2.84
C GLU A 26 3.33 -1.48 -2.96
N GLY A 27 2.37 -0.97 -2.18
CA GLY A 27 0.97 -1.39 -2.29
C GLY A 27 0.70 -2.80 -1.75
N ILE A 28 1.66 -3.40 -1.02
CA ILE A 28 1.57 -4.76 -0.47
C ILE A 28 0.32 -4.92 0.38
N MET A 29 0.03 -3.95 1.26
CA MET A 29 -1.16 -3.98 2.12
C MET A 29 -2.49 -4.00 1.32
N LYS A 30 -2.52 -3.38 0.14
CA LYS A 30 -3.69 -3.41 -0.75
C LYS A 30 -3.78 -4.74 -1.49
N ALA A 31 -2.65 -5.27 -1.96
CA ALA A 31 -2.58 -6.56 -2.63
C ALA A 31 -3.05 -7.68 -1.69
N VAL A 32 -2.51 -7.75 -0.48
CA VAL A 32 -2.91 -8.74 0.53
C VAL A 32 -4.42 -8.69 0.75
N LYS A 33 -4.99 -7.50 0.99
CA LYS A 33 -6.45 -7.34 1.17
C LYS A 33 -7.26 -7.80 -0.05
N ALA A 34 -6.78 -7.54 -1.26
CA ALA A 34 -7.45 -7.95 -2.50
C ALA A 34 -7.37 -9.46 -2.74
N HIS A 35 -6.34 -10.13 -2.23
CA HIS A 35 -6.11 -11.56 -2.37
C HIS A 35 -6.71 -12.41 -1.22
N ARG A 36 -7.20 -11.79 -0.13
CA ARG A 36 -7.81 -12.52 0.99
C ARG A 36 -9.00 -13.39 0.58
N PHE A 37 -9.78 -12.95 -0.40
CA PHE A 37 -10.98 -13.64 -0.87
C PHE A 37 -11.09 -13.55 -2.39
N TYR A 38 -11.74 -14.54 -3.00
CA TYR A 38 -12.09 -14.45 -4.41
C TYR A 38 -13.09 -13.30 -4.63
N SER A 39 -12.76 -12.40 -5.55
CA SER A 39 -13.65 -11.35 -6.01
C SER A 39 -13.98 -11.57 -7.49
N LYS A 40 -15.27 -11.58 -7.81
CA LYS A 40 -15.76 -11.69 -9.18
C LYS A 40 -15.11 -10.60 -10.07
N PRO A 41 -14.77 -10.90 -11.34
CA PRO A 41 -14.12 -9.93 -12.23
C PRO A 41 -14.88 -8.60 -12.36
N SER A 42 -16.22 -8.61 -12.31
CA SER A 42 -17.02 -7.37 -12.33
C SER A 42 -16.76 -6.47 -11.12
N ILE A 43 -16.61 -7.05 -9.93
CA ILE A 43 -16.31 -6.33 -8.69
C ILE A 43 -14.91 -5.73 -8.77
N LYS A 44 -13.93 -6.50 -9.27
CA LYS A 44 -12.56 -6.01 -9.51
C LYS A 44 -12.54 -4.82 -10.48
N LYS A 45 -13.27 -4.90 -11.59
CA LYS A 45 -13.41 -3.80 -12.57
C LYS A 45 -14.02 -2.54 -11.93
N ARG A 46 -15.10 -2.69 -11.15
CA ARG A 46 -15.74 -1.57 -10.44
C ARG A 46 -14.83 -0.94 -9.37
N ALA A 47 -14.07 -1.74 -8.65
CA ALA A 47 -13.10 -1.24 -7.67
C ALA A 47 -11.98 -0.43 -8.33
N LYS A 48 -11.47 -0.89 -9.48
CA LYS A 48 -10.45 -0.19 -10.28
C LYS A 48 -10.96 1.17 -10.79
N SER A 49 -12.16 1.24 -11.34
CA SER A 49 -12.73 2.51 -11.84
C SER A 49 -12.97 3.51 -10.70
N LYS A 50 -13.51 3.06 -9.56
CA LYS A 50 -13.67 3.89 -8.36
C LYS A 50 -12.33 4.44 -7.85
N ALA A 51 -11.28 3.61 -7.82
CA ALA A 51 -9.95 4.04 -7.40
C ALA A 51 -9.37 5.12 -8.33
N ALA A 52 -9.55 4.96 -9.66
CA ALA A 52 -9.11 5.93 -10.65
C ALA A 52 -9.87 7.27 -10.53
N LEU A 53 -11.20 7.23 -10.35
CA LEU A 53 -12.01 8.43 -10.12
C LEU A 53 -11.58 9.17 -8.84
N LYS A 54 -11.34 8.43 -7.75
CA LYS A 54 -10.85 9.02 -6.50
C LYS A 54 -9.51 9.74 -6.71
N TYR A 55 -8.58 9.12 -7.43
CA TYR A 55 -7.28 9.73 -7.74
C TYR A 55 -7.42 11.01 -8.56
N LYS A 56 -8.28 11.01 -9.59
CA LYS A 56 -8.58 12.20 -10.40
C LYS A 56 -9.18 13.35 -9.60
N ARG A 57 -9.95 13.06 -8.55
CA ARG A 57 -10.59 14.08 -7.69
C ARG A 57 -9.63 14.69 -6.68
N THR A 58 -8.62 13.93 -6.26
CA THR A 58 -7.64 14.35 -5.23
C THR A 58 -6.39 14.99 -5.79
N ARG A 59 -6.20 14.95 -7.11
CA ARG A 59 -5.13 15.62 -7.84
C ARG A 59 -5.68 16.91 -8.42
#